data_AF-A0ABD0UDY5-F1
#
_entry.id   AF-A0ABD0UDY5-F1
#
_cell.length_a   1.000
_cell.length_b   1.000
_cell.length_c   1.000
_cell.angle_alpha   90.00
_cell.angle_beta   90.00
_cell.angle_gamma   90.00
#
_symmetry.space_group_name_H-M   'P 1'
#
loop_
_entity.id
_entity.type
_entity.pdbx_description
1 polymer ?
#
loop_
_entity_poly.entity_id
_entity_poly.type
_entity_poly.pdbx_seq_one_letter_code
_entity_poly.pdbx_strand_id
1 'polypeptide(L)'
;MSSRRSRITEDEINELISKLQSLLPEARRRSAGRASAAKLLKETCNYIKSLHREVDDLSDRLSGLMATMDTNSAEAEIVRSLLQS
;
A
#
# COMPACT_ATOMS: atom_id res chain seq x y z
N MET A 1 36.73 4.00 -20.84
CA MET A 1 35.93 3.05 -20.03
C MET A 1 34.50 3.17 -20.49
N SER A 2 34.02 2.23 -21.30
CA SER A 2 32.65 2.29 -21.83
C SER A 2 31.70 1.81 -20.75
N SER A 3 30.92 2.73 -20.18
CA SER A 3 29.83 2.39 -19.26
C SER A 3 28.87 1.45 -19.99
N ARG A 4 29.00 0.14 -19.71
CA ARG A 4 27.97 -0.83 -20.06
C ARG A 4 26.70 -0.37 -19.36
N ARG A 5 25.83 0.34 -20.07
CA ARG A 5 24.42 0.40 -19.68
C ARG A 5 23.98 -1.05 -19.63
N SER A 6 23.79 -1.58 -18.43
CA SER A 6 23.07 -2.83 -18.22
C SER A 6 21.75 -2.67 -18.95
N ARG A 7 21.61 -3.37 -20.09
CA ARG A 7 20.34 -3.43 -20.80
C ARG A 7 19.39 -4.16 -19.86
N ILE A 8 18.31 -3.48 -19.48
CA ILE A 8 17.20 -4.11 -18.78
C ILE A 8 16.74 -5.30 -19.64
N THR A 9 16.71 -6.47 -19.03
CA THR A 9 16.31 -7.73 -19.66
C THR A 9 14.80 -7.92 -19.57
N GLU A 10 14.26 -8.77 -20.45
CA GLU A 10 12.83 -9.11 -20.45
C GLU A 10 12.44 -9.88 -19.18
N ASP A 11 13.36 -10.69 -18.64
CA ASP A 11 13.19 -11.40 -17.38
C ASP A 11 13.03 -10.45 -16.18
N GLU A 12 13.86 -9.41 -16.11
CA GLU A 12 13.75 -8.37 -15.06
C GLU A 12 12.40 -7.63 -15.15
N ILE A 13 11.90 -7.39 -16.36
CA ILE A 13 10.59 -6.76 -16.58
C ILE A 13 9.46 -7.70 -16.12
N ASN A 14 9.54 -8.99 -16.47
CA ASN A 14 8.54 -9.98 -16.08
C ASN A 14 8.51 -10.19 -14.55
N GLU A 15 9.68 -10.24 -13.90
CA GLU A 15 9.77 -10.33 -12.44
C GLU A 15 9.12 -9.12 -11.75
N LEU A 16 9.36 -7.91 -12.27
CA LEU A 16 8.72 -6.69 -11.78
C LEU A 16 7.19 -6.75 -11.94
N ILE A 17 6.71 -7.21 -13.10
CA ILE A 17 5.27 -7.40 -13.36
C ILE A 17 4.66 -8.37 -12.34
N SER A 18 5.29 -9.51 -12.08
CA SER A 18 4.80 -10.48 -11.09
C SER A 18 4.74 -9.89 -9.69
N LYS A 19 5.77 -9.13 -9.27
CA LYS A 19 5.77 -8.44 -7.98
C LYS A 19 4.63 -7.43 -7.88
N LEU A 20 4.44 -6.58 -8.88
CA LEU A 20 3.36 -5.59 -8.89
C LEU A 20 1.97 -6.24 -8.87
N GLN A 21 1.77 -7.32 -9.61
CA GLN A 21 0.52 -8.09 -9.55
C GLN A 21 0.25 -8.64 -8.15
N SER A 22 1.27 -9.13 -7.45
CA SER A 22 1.11 -9.62 -6.06
C SER A 22 0.72 -8.53 -5.06
N LEU A 23 1.02 -7.26 -5.34
CA LEU A 23 0.65 -6.15 -4.45
C LEU A 23 -0.80 -5.70 -4.64
N LEU A 24 -1.43 -6.00 -5.79
CA LEU A 24 -2.81 -5.62 -6.05
C LEU A 24 -3.80 -6.55 -5.32
N PRO A 25 -4.99 -6.07 -4.92
CA PRO A 25 -6.04 -6.91 -4.37
C PRO A 25 -6.59 -7.89 -5.43
N GLU A 26 -7.06 -9.07 -5.02
CA GLU A 26 -7.43 -10.17 -5.93
C GLU A 26 -8.41 -9.77 -7.04
N ALA A 27 -9.36 -8.91 -6.74
CA ALA A 27 -10.30 -8.37 -7.73
C ALA A 27 -9.59 -7.64 -8.89
N ARG A 28 -8.49 -6.93 -8.60
CA ARG A 28 -7.67 -6.19 -9.56
C ARG A 28 -6.58 -7.06 -10.18
N ARG A 29 -6.11 -8.11 -9.50
CA ARG A 29 -5.16 -9.09 -10.08
C ARG A 29 -5.74 -9.75 -11.34
N ARG A 30 -7.02 -10.12 -11.32
CA ARG A 30 -7.71 -10.75 -12.46
C ARG A 30 -7.83 -9.82 -13.68
N SER A 31 -8.04 -8.52 -13.46
CA SER A 31 -8.05 -7.53 -14.55
C SER A 31 -6.65 -7.19 -15.06
N ALA A 32 -5.65 -7.26 -14.18
CA ALA A 32 -4.26 -6.98 -14.47
C ALA A 32 -3.54 -8.12 -15.24
N GLY A 33 -4.02 -9.36 -15.15
CA GLY A 33 -3.44 -10.52 -15.86
C GLY A 33 -3.48 -10.43 -17.39
N ARG A 34 -4.27 -9.50 -17.96
CA ARG A 34 -4.31 -9.18 -19.41
C ARG A 34 -3.91 -7.73 -19.72
N ALA A 35 -3.41 -6.98 -18.73
CA ALA A 35 -3.08 -5.58 -18.86
C ALA A 35 -1.63 -5.38 -19.32
N SER A 36 -1.35 -4.30 -20.06
CA SER A 36 0.02 -3.91 -20.36
C SER A 36 0.78 -3.54 -19.08
N ALA A 37 2.12 -3.65 -19.11
CA ALA A 37 2.97 -3.27 -17.98
C ALA A 37 2.70 -1.84 -17.49
N ALA A 38 2.47 -0.89 -18.42
CA ALA A 38 2.12 0.48 -18.09
C ALA A 38 0.78 0.60 -17.35
N LYS A 39 -0.23 -0.19 -17.74
CA LYS A 39 -1.53 -0.22 -17.06
C LYS A 39 -1.42 -0.84 -15.67
N LEU A 40 -0.67 -1.93 -15.53
CA LEU A 40 -0.40 -2.57 -14.24
C LEU A 40 0.32 -1.62 -13.27
N LEU A 41 1.36 -0.92 -13.75
CA LEU A 41 2.06 0.11 -12.97
C LEU A 41 1.09 1.20 -12.50
N LYS A 42 0.24 1.71 -13.41
CA LYS A 42 -0.77 2.72 -13.07
C LYS A 42 -1.76 2.21 -12.03
N GLU A 43 -2.27 0.99 -12.17
CA GLU A 43 -3.18 0.38 -11.19
C GLU A 43 -2.52 0.22 -9.83
N THR A 44 -1.25 -0.20 -9.79
CA THR A 44 -0.48 -0.35 -8.55
C THR A 44 -0.25 1.01 -7.88
N CYS A 45 0.17 2.03 -8.62
CA CYS A 45 0.31 3.39 -8.11
C CYS A 45 -1.02 3.95 -7.58
N ASN A 46 -2.13 3.68 -8.26
CA ASN A 46 -3.46 4.10 -7.80
C ASN A 46 -3.86 3.38 -6.52
N TYR A 47 -3.52 2.10 -6.38
CA TYR A 47 -3.80 1.33 -5.16
C TYR A 47 -2.96 1.83 -3.98
N ILE A 48 -1.67 2.10 -4.18
CA ILE A 48 -0.82 2.72 -3.15
C ILE A 48 -1.41 4.06 -2.69
N LYS A 49 -1.87 4.89 -3.62
CA LYS A 49 -2.53 6.17 -3.29
C LYS A 49 -3.83 5.99 -2.51
N SER A 50 -4.62 4.95 -2.81
CA SER A 50 -5.84 4.68 -2.05
C SER A 50 -5.52 4.20 -0.65
N LEU A 51 -4.53 3.32 -0.50
CA LEU A 51 -4.07 2.84 0.81
C LEU A 51 -3.58 4.00 1.69
N HIS A 52 -2.79 4.94 1.15
CA HIS A 52 -2.37 6.11 1.92
C HIS A 52 -3.57 6.93 2.42
N ARG A 53 -4.56 7.17 1.57
CA ARG A 53 -5.79 7.89 1.97
C ARG A 53 -6.58 7.13 3.03
N GLU A 54 -6.73 5.81 2.88
CA GLU A 54 -7.41 4.99 3.87
C GLU A 54 -6.69 5.00 5.22
N VAL A 55 -5.35 5.01 5.22
CA VAL A 55 -4.54 5.17 6.44
C VAL A 55 -4.72 6.55 7.06
N ASP A 56 -4.69 7.62 6.27
CA ASP A 56 -4.89 8.99 6.75
C ASP A 56 -6.30 9.15 7.36
N ASP A 57 -7.35 8.73 6.64
CA ASP A 57 -8.74 8.78 7.09
C ASP A 57 -8.97 7.96 8.37
N LEU A 58 -8.34 6.79 8.47
CA LEU A 58 -8.41 5.95 9.67
C LEU A 58 -7.69 6.60 10.85
N SER A 59 -6.54 7.22 10.60
CA SER A 59 -5.74 7.92 11.62
C SER A 59 -6.50 9.12 12.17
N ASP A 60 -7.18 9.88 11.30
CA ASP A 60 -8.02 11.02 11.70
C ASP A 60 -9.24 10.56 12.51
N ARG A 61 -9.94 9.51 12.08
CA ARG A 61 -11.06 8.93 12.87
C ARG A 61 -10.60 8.44 14.23
N LEU A 62 -9.47 7.75 14.29
CA LEU A 62 -8.92 7.25 15.56
C LEU A 62 -8.55 8.42 16.48
N SER A 63 -7.88 9.44 15.95
CA SER A 63 -7.52 10.65 16.70
C SER A 63 -8.77 11.35 17.25
N GLY A 64 -9.83 11.46 16.45
CA GLY A 64 -11.10 12.01 16.88
C GLY A 64 -11.77 11.20 17.99
N LEU A 65 -11.79 9.87 17.86
CA LEU A 65 -12.32 8.98 18.91
C LEU A 65 -11.52 9.14 20.22
N MET A 66 -10.19 9.19 20.13
CA MET A 66 -9.32 9.40 21.29
C MET A 66 -9.52 10.76 21.97
N ALA A 67 -9.80 11.81 21.21
CA ALA A 67 -10.08 13.14 21.75
C ALA A 67 -11.40 13.19 22.54
N THR A 68 -12.38 12.33 22.20
CA THR A 68 -13.67 12.24 22.91
C THR A 68 -13.65 11.27 24.10
N MET A 69 -12.64 10.41 24.18
CA MET A 69 -12.51 9.40 25.21
C MET A 69 -11.97 10.03 26.50
N ASP A 70 -12.50 9.61 27.66
CA ASP A 70 -11.90 9.99 28.93
C ASP A 70 -10.51 9.36 29.02
N THR A 71 -9.49 10.21 29.07
CA THR A 71 -8.08 9.80 29.10
C THR A 71 -7.74 8.91 30.29
N ASN A 72 -8.54 8.92 31.36
CA ASN A 72 -8.33 8.12 32.56
C ASN A 72 -9.13 6.80 32.58
N SER A 73 -9.86 6.48 31.50
CA SER A 73 -10.66 5.26 31.43
C SER A 73 -9.79 4.03 31.09
N ALA A 74 -10.26 2.84 31.49
CA ALA A 74 -9.58 1.58 31.19
C ALA A 74 -9.50 1.31 29.67
N GLU A 75 -10.51 1.76 28.93
CA GLU A 75 -10.55 1.69 27.47
C GLU A 75 -9.44 2.54 26.83
N ALA A 76 -9.17 3.73 27.38
CA ALA A 76 -8.08 4.58 26.92
C ALA A 76 -6.70 3.95 27.14
N GLU A 77 -6.53 3.23 28.26
CA GLU A 77 -5.30 2.52 28.58
C GLU A 77 -5.05 1.34 27.63
N ILE A 78 -6.10 0.58 27.29
CA ILE A 78 -6.05 -0.49 26.29
C ILE A 78 -5.64 0.06 24.92
N VAL A 79 -6.27 1.14 24.45
CA VAL A 79 -5.94 1.74 23.14
C VAL A 79 -4.49 2.24 23.11
N ARG A 80 -3.99 2.89 24.17
CA ARG A 80 -2.58 3.30 24.25
C ARG A 80 -1.63 2.12 24.19
N SER A 81 -1.95 1.03 24.89
CA SER A 81 -1.12 -0.18 24.89
C SER A 81 -1.01 -0.81 23.49
N LEU A 82 -2.10 -0.79 22.72
CA LEU A 82 -2.10 -1.31 21.34
C LEU A 82 -1.26 -0.42 20.40
N LEU A 83 -1.30 0.90 20.59
CA LEU A 83 -0.61 1.87 19.72
C LEU A 83 0.87 2.09 20.06
N GLN A 84 1.32 1.76 21.28
CA GLN A 84 2.72 1.88 21.71
C GLN A 84 3.56 0.62 21.45
N SER A 85 2.99 -0.39 20.78
CA SER A 85 3.63 -1.67 20.44
C SER A 85 4.69 -1.56 19.34
#